data_AF-A0A9Q1GNX0-F1
#
_entry.id   AF-A0A9Q1GNX0-F1
#
_cell.length_a   1.000
_cell.length_b   1.000
_cell.length_c   1.000
_cell.angle_alpha   90.00
_cell.angle_beta   90.00
_cell.angle_gamma   90.00
#
_symmetry.space_group_name_H-M   'P 1'
#
loop_
_entity.id
_entity.type
_entity.pdbx_description
1 polymer ?
#
loop_
_entity_poly.entity_id
_entity_poly.type
_entity_poly.pdbx_seq_one_letter_code
_entity_poly.pdbx_strand_id
1 'polypeptide(L)'
;MEFSPRAAELTTLLESRITNFYTNFQVDEISRVVSVGDGIARVYGLNEIQAGEMVEFASGVKGIALNLENENVGIVVFGSDTAIKEGDLVKRTGSIVDVPAGKAMLGRVVDALGVPIDGRGALSDHEHRRVKVKAPGIIERKSVHEPMETGLKAVDSLVPIGRGQRELIIGDRQAGKTAIAIDTILNQKQLNSRVTSESETLYCVYVAVGQKRSTVAQLVQILSEANAMEYSILVAATTSDPAPLQFLAPYSGCAMGEYFRDNGMHSLIIYDDLSKQAVVYRKMSLLLRRPPGLYDSPKLELTQYREVAAFAQFGSDLDAATQALLNRGVRLTEVPKQPQYAPLPIEKQIIVIYAAVNEFCDRMPLEKIS
;
A
#
# COMPACT_ATOMS: atom_id res chain seq x y z
N MET A 1 21.66 -40.76 28.72
CA MET A 1 21.62 -39.54 27.89
C MET A 1 20.40 -38.77 28.31
N GLU A 2 20.56 -37.78 29.21
CA GLU A 2 19.46 -36.89 29.58
C GLU A 2 19.18 -35.97 28.40
N PHE A 3 17.98 -36.08 27.83
CA PHE A 3 17.51 -35.16 26.81
C PHE A 3 17.29 -33.78 27.45
N SER A 4 17.84 -32.75 26.81
CA SER A 4 17.66 -31.35 27.21
C SER A 4 16.16 -31.01 27.33
N PRO A 5 15.72 -30.27 28.37
CA PRO A 5 14.31 -29.95 28.60
C PRO A 5 13.62 -29.24 27.42
N ARG A 6 14.38 -28.50 26.58
CA ARG A 6 13.87 -27.91 25.33
C ARG A 6 13.45 -28.93 24.27
N ALA A 7 14.08 -30.10 24.24
CA ALA A 7 13.76 -31.15 23.26
C ALA A 7 12.42 -31.82 23.61
N ALA A 8 12.17 -32.05 24.90
CA ALA A 8 10.91 -32.63 25.37
C ALA A 8 9.71 -31.72 25.08
N GLU A 9 9.85 -30.40 25.31
CA GLU A 9 8.81 -29.41 24.99
C GLU A 9 8.47 -29.39 23.49
N LEU A 10 9.48 -29.43 22.62
CA LEU A 10 9.30 -29.48 21.16
C LEU A 10 8.57 -30.76 20.71
N THR A 11 8.86 -31.91 21.33
CA THR A 11 8.20 -33.18 21.01
C THR A 11 6.73 -33.16 21.44
N THR A 12 6.40 -32.67 22.64
CA THR A 12 5.01 -32.51 23.08
C THR A 12 4.23 -31.50 22.23
N LEU A 13 4.89 -30.43 21.79
CA LEU A 13 4.26 -29.43 20.92
C LEU A 13 4.00 -29.98 19.51
N LEU A 14 4.90 -30.82 18.99
CA LEU A 14 4.68 -31.57 17.74
C LEU A 14 3.59 -32.64 17.88
N GLU A 15 3.59 -33.43 18.94
CA GLU A 15 2.56 -34.44 19.21
C GLU A 15 1.17 -33.79 19.32
N SER A 16 1.04 -32.71 20.10
CA SER A 16 -0.22 -31.97 20.22
C SER A 16 -0.74 -31.42 18.89
N ARG A 17 0.16 -30.98 17.98
CA ARG A 17 -0.20 -30.55 16.62
C ARG A 17 -0.63 -31.71 15.72
N ILE A 18 0.00 -32.88 15.85
CA ILE A 18 -0.32 -34.08 15.06
C ILE A 18 -1.66 -34.67 15.52
N THR A 19 -1.91 -34.80 16.83
CA THR A 19 -3.14 -35.40 17.36
C THR A 19 -4.37 -34.57 17.01
N ASN A 20 -4.27 -33.24 17.06
CA ASN A 20 -5.36 -32.33 16.65
C ASN A 20 -5.65 -32.36 15.13
N PHE A 21 -4.73 -32.90 14.32
CA PHE A 21 -4.87 -32.94 12.86
C PHE A 21 -5.81 -34.06 12.37
N TYR A 22 -5.97 -35.15 13.15
CA TYR A 22 -6.69 -36.35 12.70
C TYR A 22 -8.20 -36.35 13.00
N THR A 23 -8.72 -35.44 13.82
CA THR A 23 -10.10 -35.53 14.35
C THR A 23 -11.19 -34.82 13.53
N ASN A 24 -10.88 -34.08 12.46
CA ASN A 24 -11.89 -33.35 11.66
C ASN A 24 -11.76 -33.60 10.14
N PHE A 25 -12.09 -34.81 9.67
CA PHE A 25 -12.31 -35.05 8.24
C PHE A 25 -13.79 -34.87 7.90
N GLN A 26 -14.21 -33.64 7.63
CA GLN A 26 -15.47 -33.36 6.94
C GLN A 26 -15.24 -33.48 5.43
N VAL A 27 -15.96 -34.39 4.79
CA VAL A 27 -15.84 -34.67 3.34
C VAL A 27 -16.31 -33.48 2.49
N ASP A 28 -17.16 -32.60 3.04
CA ASP A 28 -17.69 -31.41 2.35
C ASP A 28 -16.68 -30.26 2.18
N GLU A 29 -15.51 -30.34 2.81
CA GLU A 29 -14.48 -29.28 2.76
C GLU A 29 -13.40 -29.52 1.71
N ILE A 30 -13.33 -30.71 1.13
CA ILE A 30 -12.25 -31.13 0.23
C ILE A 30 -12.83 -31.47 -1.15
N SER A 31 -12.18 -30.99 -2.20
CA SER A 31 -12.58 -31.23 -3.59
C SER A 31 -11.37 -31.35 -4.50
N ARG A 32 -11.59 -31.55 -5.80
CA ARG A 32 -10.51 -31.75 -6.78
C ARG A 32 -10.47 -30.68 -7.87
N VAL A 33 -9.27 -30.30 -8.25
CA VAL A 33 -9.02 -29.44 -9.41
C VAL A 33 -9.45 -30.18 -10.69
N VAL A 34 -10.33 -29.56 -11.47
CA VAL A 34 -10.74 -30.04 -12.80
C VAL A 34 -9.80 -29.50 -13.87
N SER A 35 -9.43 -28.23 -13.77
CA SER A 35 -8.47 -27.63 -14.68
C SER A 35 -7.77 -26.44 -14.03
N VAL A 36 -6.59 -26.13 -14.51
CA VAL A 36 -5.81 -24.95 -14.09
C VAL A 36 -5.14 -24.33 -15.31
N GLY A 37 -5.20 -23.01 -15.40
CA GLY A 37 -4.54 -22.25 -16.46
C GLY A 37 -4.66 -20.75 -16.22
N ASP A 38 -3.64 -20.00 -16.62
CA ASP A 38 -3.56 -18.54 -16.51
C ASP A 38 -3.83 -18.01 -15.08
N GLY A 39 -3.39 -18.75 -14.06
CA GLY A 39 -3.63 -18.40 -12.64
C GLY A 39 -5.06 -18.61 -12.15
N ILE A 40 -5.90 -19.33 -12.90
CA ILE A 40 -7.25 -19.73 -12.49
C ILE A 40 -7.36 -21.25 -12.44
N ALA A 41 -7.80 -21.78 -11.29
CA ALA A 41 -8.18 -23.16 -11.14
C ALA A 41 -9.71 -23.28 -11.12
N ARG A 42 -10.23 -24.29 -11.82
CA ARG A 42 -11.63 -24.71 -11.71
C ARG A 42 -11.69 -25.93 -10.82
N VAL A 43 -12.51 -25.87 -9.79
CA VAL A 43 -12.69 -26.94 -8.82
C VAL A 43 -14.13 -27.41 -8.87
N TYR A 44 -14.34 -28.73 -8.94
CA TYR A 44 -15.66 -29.32 -8.90
C TYR A 44 -16.08 -29.56 -7.44
N GLY A 45 -17.30 -29.19 -7.07
CA GLY A 45 -17.81 -29.32 -5.71
C GLY A 45 -17.61 -28.05 -4.87
N LEU A 46 -17.17 -28.20 -3.62
CA LEU A 46 -17.13 -27.13 -2.61
C LEU A 46 -18.49 -26.47 -2.37
N ASN A 47 -19.55 -27.26 -2.20
CA ASN A 47 -20.96 -26.82 -2.22
C ASN A 47 -21.30 -25.67 -1.24
N GLU A 48 -20.59 -25.58 -0.12
CA GLU A 48 -20.82 -24.55 0.90
C GLU A 48 -19.82 -23.38 0.85
N ILE A 49 -18.97 -23.31 -0.19
CA ILE A 49 -17.98 -22.24 -0.29
C ILE A 49 -18.62 -20.88 -0.50
N GLN A 50 -18.08 -19.88 0.19
CA GLN A 50 -18.54 -18.51 0.06
C GLN A 50 -17.73 -17.72 -0.98
N ALA A 51 -18.36 -16.71 -1.57
CA ALA A 51 -17.65 -15.79 -2.45
C ALA A 51 -16.62 -15.01 -1.63
N GLY A 52 -15.36 -15.06 -2.06
CA GLY A 52 -14.23 -14.49 -1.33
C GLY A 52 -13.65 -15.39 -0.24
N GLU A 53 -14.12 -16.63 -0.11
CA GLU A 53 -13.51 -17.61 0.78
C GLU A 53 -12.13 -18.04 0.26
N MET A 54 -11.19 -18.24 1.19
CA MET A 54 -9.86 -18.75 0.89
C MET A 54 -9.89 -20.27 0.76
N VAL A 55 -9.08 -20.78 -0.14
CA VAL A 55 -8.78 -22.21 -0.25
C VAL A 55 -7.28 -22.46 -0.22
N GLU A 56 -6.91 -23.69 0.10
CA GLU A 56 -5.55 -24.20 0.07
C GLU A 56 -5.48 -25.42 -0.85
N PHE A 57 -4.58 -25.36 -1.83
CA PHE A 57 -4.28 -26.48 -2.71
C PHE A 57 -3.33 -27.46 -2.01
N ALA A 58 -3.28 -28.72 -2.46
CA ALA A 58 -2.38 -29.73 -1.91
C ALA A 58 -0.89 -29.33 -1.92
N SER A 59 -0.50 -28.42 -2.82
CA SER A 59 0.84 -27.83 -2.90
C SER A 59 1.12 -26.76 -1.83
N GLY A 60 0.15 -26.40 -0.99
CA GLY A 60 0.21 -25.29 -0.03
C GLY A 60 -0.03 -23.92 -0.67
N VAL A 61 -0.21 -23.86 -2.00
CA VAL A 61 -0.61 -22.63 -2.68
C VAL A 61 -2.01 -22.25 -2.20
N LYS A 62 -2.24 -20.95 -1.97
CA LYS A 62 -3.55 -20.44 -1.58
C LYS A 62 -4.29 -19.85 -2.78
N GLY A 63 -5.62 -19.80 -2.70
CA GLY A 63 -6.46 -19.16 -3.70
C GLY A 63 -7.71 -18.55 -3.10
N ILE A 64 -8.42 -17.75 -3.89
CA ILE A 64 -9.69 -17.11 -3.53
C ILE A 64 -10.79 -17.57 -4.47
N ALA A 65 -11.93 -17.98 -3.91
CA ALA A 65 -13.14 -18.25 -4.69
C ALA A 65 -13.76 -16.94 -5.18
N LEU A 66 -13.83 -16.73 -6.50
CA LEU A 66 -14.42 -15.50 -7.08
C LEU A 66 -15.68 -15.77 -7.89
N ASN A 67 -15.75 -16.89 -8.61
CA ASN A 67 -16.93 -17.27 -9.39
C ASN A 67 -17.53 -18.55 -8.83
N LEU A 68 -18.80 -18.50 -8.44
CA LEU A 68 -19.54 -19.66 -7.96
C LEU A 68 -20.54 -20.03 -9.06
N GLU A 69 -20.21 -21.04 -9.85
CA GLU A 69 -21.13 -21.63 -10.84
C GLU A 69 -21.80 -22.87 -10.22
N ASN A 70 -22.87 -23.37 -10.83
CA ASN A 70 -23.69 -24.45 -10.25
C ASN A 70 -22.89 -25.75 -10.01
N GLU A 71 -21.91 -26.06 -10.86
CA GLU A 71 -21.17 -27.33 -10.80
C GLU A 71 -19.68 -27.13 -10.47
N ASN A 72 -19.21 -25.89 -10.45
CA ASN A 72 -17.79 -25.59 -10.47
C ASN A 72 -17.50 -24.21 -9.88
N VAL A 73 -16.38 -24.14 -9.17
CA VAL A 73 -15.91 -22.93 -8.49
C VAL A 73 -14.66 -22.43 -9.19
N GLY A 74 -14.70 -21.18 -9.62
CA GLY A 74 -13.56 -20.46 -10.17
C GLY A 74 -12.70 -19.89 -9.05
N ILE A 75 -11.53 -20.50 -8.86
CA ILE A 75 -10.56 -20.13 -7.84
C ILE A 75 -9.41 -19.40 -8.50
N VAL A 76 -9.14 -18.19 -8.04
CA VAL A 76 -7.99 -17.41 -8.47
C VAL A 76 -6.80 -17.72 -7.56
N VAL A 77 -5.68 -18.08 -8.17
CA VAL A 77 -4.49 -18.61 -7.48
C VAL A 77 -3.56 -17.48 -7.04
N PHE A 78 -3.14 -17.47 -5.77
CA PHE A 78 -2.23 -16.47 -5.20
C PHE A 78 -0.75 -16.84 -5.30
N GLY A 79 -0.42 -17.96 -5.93
CA GLY A 79 0.95 -18.44 -6.14
C GLY A 79 1.20 -18.85 -7.59
N SER A 80 2.22 -19.69 -7.78
CA SER A 80 2.47 -20.29 -9.09
C SER A 80 1.41 -21.35 -9.39
N ASP A 81 0.70 -21.18 -10.50
CA ASP A 81 -0.23 -22.17 -11.03
C ASP A 81 0.47 -23.44 -11.54
N THR A 82 1.75 -23.36 -11.90
CA THR A 82 2.57 -24.53 -12.29
C THR A 82 2.73 -25.56 -11.17
N ALA A 83 2.51 -25.16 -9.91
CA ALA A 83 2.55 -26.04 -8.75
C ALA A 83 1.23 -26.78 -8.50
N ILE A 84 0.20 -26.54 -9.32
CA ILE A 84 -1.13 -27.14 -9.22
C ILE A 84 -1.36 -28.00 -10.46
N LYS A 85 -1.93 -29.19 -10.27
CA LYS A 85 -2.28 -30.12 -11.35
C LYS A 85 -3.75 -30.49 -11.29
N GLU A 86 -4.27 -30.94 -12.43
CA GLU A 86 -5.59 -31.58 -12.47
C GLU A 86 -5.62 -32.80 -11.55
N GLY A 87 -6.73 -32.94 -10.82
CA GLY A 87 -6.94 -33.98 -9.81
C GLY A 87 -6.40 -33.64 -8.42
N ASP A 88 -5.60 -32.57 -8.27
CA ASP A 88 -5.08 -32.14 -6.97
C ASP A 88 -6.20 -31.82 -5.99
N LEU A 89 -5.95 -32.10 -4.71
CA LEU A 89 -6.89 -31.77 -3.66
C LEU A 89 -6.89 -30.27 -3.37
N VAL A 90 -8.08 -29.74 -3.12
CA VAL A 90 -8.31 -28.36 -2.70
C VAL A 90 -9.16 -28.40 -1.45
N LYS A 91 -8.71 -27.70 -0.41
CA LYS A 91 -9.39 -27.62 0.88
C LYS A 91 -9.89 -26.20 1.13
N ARG A 92 -11.10 -26.09 1.66
CA ARG A 92 -11.65 -24.83 2.19
C ARG A 92 -10.95 -24.45 3.48
N THR A 93 -10.67 -23.16 3.63
CA THR A 93 -10.17 -22.63 4.91
C THR A 93 -11.30 -22.25 5.87
N GLY A 94 -12.53 -22.09 5.36
CA GLY A 94 -13.68 -21.61 6.14
C GLY A 94 -13.63 -20.12 6.47
N SER A 95 -12.59 -19.39 6.04
CA SER A 95 -12.46 -17.95 6.23
C SER A 95 -12.52 -17.18 4.91
N ILE A 96 -13.26 -16.07 4.92
CA ILE A 96 -13.13 -15.03 3.90
C ILE A 96 -11.71 -14.46 4.00
N VAL A 97 -11.11 -14.09 2.86
CA VAL A 97 -9.75 -13.56 2.81
C VAL A 97 -9.47 -12.58 3.95
N ASP A 98 -8.54 -12.98 4.80
CA ASP A 98 -8.02 -12.21 5.92
C ASP A 98 -6.48 -12.16 5.85
N VAL A 99 -5.92 -11.20 6.57
CA VAL A 99 -4.47 -11.00 6.71
C VAL A 99 -4.12 -10.72 8.16
N PRO A 100 -2.88 -11.05 8.58
CA PRO A 100 -2.37 -10.62 9.87
C PRO A 100 -2.34 -9.09 9.95
N ALA A 101 -2.82 -8.56 11.07
CA ALA A 101 -2.77 -7.16 11.43
C ALA A 101 -2.39 -7.02 12.91
N GLY A 102 -1.70 -5.93 13.24
CA GLY A 102 -1.22 -5.69 14.59
C GLY A 102 0.12 -4.99 14.64
N LYS A 103 0.55 -4.61 15.84
CA LYS A 103 1.88 -4.01 16.05
C LYS A 103 3.03 -4.95 15.70
N ALA A 104 2.81 -6.27 15.72
CA ALA A 104 3.78 -7.27 15.28
C ALA A 104 4.21 -7.11 13.81
N MET A 105 3.42 -6.40 13.00
CA MET A 105 3.72 -6.10 11.60
C MET A 105 4.73 -4.96 11.43
N LEU A 106 4.95 -4.15 12.47
CA LEU A 106 5.86 -3.00 12.41
C LEU A 106 7.30 -3.47 12.17
N GLY A 107 7.99 -2.78 11.27
CA GLY A 107 9.35 -3.14 10.86
C GLY A 107 9.44 -4.33 9.92
N ARG A 108 8.30 -4.90 9.49
CA ARG A 108 8.25 -6.09 8.64
C ARG A 108 7.99 -5.73 7.18
N VAL A 109 8.52 -6.57 6.30
CA VAL A 109 8.15 -6.60 4.88
C VAL A 109 7.36 -7.88 4.62
N VAL A 110 6.12 -7.73 4.17
CA VAL A 110 5.19 -8.83 3.95
C VAL A 110 4.66 -8.83 2.52
N ASP A 111 4.22 -10.00 2.04
CA ASP A 111 3.50 -10.10 0.78
C ASP A 111 2.03 -9.65 0.92
N ALA A 112 1.24 -9.77 -0.15
CA ALA A 112 -0.17 -9.38 -0.12
C ALA A 112 -1.07 -10.28 0.74
N LEU A 113 -0.60 -11.44 1.20
CA LEU A 113 -1.28 -12.30 2.17
C LEU A 113 -0.79 -12.07 3.60
N GLY A 114 0.14 -11.13 3.80
CA GLY A 114 0.74 -10.84 5.10
C GLY A 114 1.83 -11.83 5.51
N VAL A 115 2.31 -12.68 4.60
CA VAL A 115 3.43 -13.59 4.86
C VAL A 115 4.73 -12.81 4.82
N PRO A 116 5.60 -12.90 5.84
CA PRO A 116 6.87 -12.17 5.83
C PRO A 116 7.83 -12.64 4.73
N ILE A 117 8.39 -11.67 4.02
CA ILE A 117 9.37 -11.86 2.94
C ILE A 117 10.72 -11.18 3.22
N ASP A 118 10.90 -10.64 4.43
CA ASP A 118 12.10 -9.98 4.92
C ASP A 118 13.18 -10.92 5.47
N GLY A 119 12.90 -12.23 5.56
CA GLY A 119 13.83 -13.22 6.11
C GLY A 119 13.96 -13.18 7.64
N ARG A 120 13.13 -12.40 8.35
CA ARG A 120 13.18 -12.27 9.83
C ARG A 120 12.32 -13.32 10.56
N GLY A 121 11.89 -14.37 9.88
CA GLY A 121 11.06 -15.43 10.44
C GLY A 121 9.55 -15.09 10.49
N ALA A 122 8.77 -15.95 11.13
CA ALA A 122 7.31 -15.78 11.23
C ALA A 122 6.93 -14.58 12.13
N LEU A 123 5.70 -14.09 11.97
CA LEU A 123 5.11 -13.11 12.87
C LEU A 123 4.64 -13.81 14.16
N SER A 124 4.78 -13.12 15.28
CA SER A 124 4.25 -13.53 16.58
C SER A 124 3.26 -12.48 17.06
N ASP A 125 2.20 -12.86 17.76
CA ASP A 125 1.24 -11.95 18.38
C ASP A 125 0.54 -10.98 17.39
N HIS A 126 -0.25 -11.54 16.48
CA HIS A 126 -1.06 -10.80 15.52
C HIS A 126 -2.51 -11.29 15.53
N GLU A 127 -3.44 -10.41 15.19
CA GLU A 127 -4.83 -10.78 14.93
C GLU A 127 -5.05 -10.93 13.41
N HIS A 128 -6.10 -11.66 13.03
CA HIS A 128 -6.52 -11.74 11.64
C HIS A 128 -7.64 -10.74 11.36
N ARG A 129 -7.47 -9.93 10.31
CA ARG A 129 -8.50 -9.00 9.84
C ARG A 129 -8.89 -9.30 8.40
N ARG A 130 -10.19 -9.29 8.13
CA ARG A 130 -10.71 -9.44 6.76
C ARG A 130 -10.23 -8.27 5.91
N VAL A 131 -9.74 -8.59 4.71
CA VAL A 131 -9.24 -7.57 3.75
C VAL A 131 -10.36 -6.70 3.17
N LYS A 132 -11.60 -7.18 3.23
CA LYS A 132 -12.80 -6.48 2.76
C LYS A 132 -13.79 -6.35 3.90
N VAL A 133 -13.82 -5.17 4.50
CA VAL A 133 -14.84 -4.74 5.45
C VAL A 133 -15.55 -3.50 4.92
N LYS A 134 -16.77 -3.28 5.40
CA LYS A 134 -17.51 -2.08 5.05
C LYS A 134 -16.85 -0.88 5.74
N ALA A 135 -16.55 0.17 4.97
CA ALA A 135 -15.98 1.38 5.53
C ALA A 135 -16.95 2.06 6.52
N PRO A 136 -16.43 2.78 7.54
CA PRO A 136 -17.26 3.50 8.50
C PRO A 136 -18.23 4.47 7.83
N GLY A 137 -19.45 4.54 8.36
CA GLY A 137 -20.52 5.43 7.87
C GLY A 137 -20.24 6.90 8.16
N ILE A 138 -21.09 7.82 7.64
CA ILE A 138 -20.92 9.26 7.90
C ILE A 138 -21.04 9.59 9.40
N ILE A 139 -21.95 8.92 10.11
CA ILE A 139 -22.22 9.14 11.54
C ILE A 139 -21.01 8.79 12.41
N GLU A 140 -20.22 7.78 12.01
CA GLU A 140 -19.03 7.33 12.73
C GLU A 140 -17.80 8.19 12.46
N ARG A 141 -17.87 9.10 11.47
CA ARG A 141 -16.73 9.93 11.06
C ARG A 141 -16.74 11.28 11.77
N LYS A 142 -15.54 11.81 11.95
CA LYS A 142 -15.29 13.20 12.37
C LYS A 142 -14.71 13.98 11.20
N SER A 143 -15.01 15.28 11.12
CA SER A 143 -14.34 16.17 10.17
C SER A 143 -12.83 16.16 10.42
N VAL A 144 -12.05 16.18 9.35
CA VAL A 144 -10.59 16.30 9.43
C VAL A 144 -10.24 17.67 10.01
N HIS A 145 -9.50 17.68 11.11
CA HIS A 145 -9.21 18.89 11.89
C HIS A 145 -7.77 18.93 12.45
N GLU A 146 -7.00 17.86 12.23
CA GLU A 146 -5.61 17.75 12.68
C GLU A 146 -4.70 17.63 11.45
N PRO A 147 -3.58 18.36 11.37
CA PRO A 147 -2.65 18.27 10.26
C PRO A 147 -1.85 16.95 10.30
N MET A 148 -1.48 16.48 9.11
CA MET A 148 -0.48 15.45 8.89
C MET A 148 0.66 16.11 8.11
N GLU A 149 1.72 16.46 8.84
CA GLU A 149 2.86 17.21 8.28
C GLU A 149 3.70 16.28 7.40
N THR A 150 3.90 16.68 6.15
CA THR A 150 4.73 15.91 5.20
C THR A 150 6.20 16.24 5.31
N GLY A 151 6.55 17.40 5.89
CA GLY A 151 7.92 17.89 5.92
C GLY A 151 8.35 18.53 4.59
N LEU A 152 7.42 18.71 3.65
CA LEU A 152 7.68 19.28 2.32
C LEU A 152 7.02 20.65 2.24
N LYS A 153 7.85 21.70 2.09
CA LYS A 153 7.37 23.09 2.00
C LYS A 153 6.26 23.25 0.97
N ALA A 154 6.44 22.67 -0.22
CA ALA A 154 5.49 22.77 -1.32
C ALA A 154 4.12 22.16 -0.97
N VAL A 155 4.11 21.06 -0.21
CA VAL A 155 2.87 20.35 0.13
C VAL A 155 2.22 21.01 1.35
N ASP A 156 2.96 21.14 2.45
CA ASP A 156 2.41 21.63 3.72
C ASP A 156 1.91 23.09 3.64
N SER A 157 2.43 23.90 2.72
CA SER A 157 1.98 25.29 2.52
C SER A 157 0.88 25.48 1.49
N LEU A 158 0.87 24.71 0.39
CA LEU A 158 -0.06 24.90 -0.73
C LEU A 158 -1.24 23.93 -0.70
N VAL A 159 -0.98 22.69 -0.29
CA VAL A 159 -1.95 21.58 -0.29
C VAL A 159 -1.82 20.81 1.03
N PRO A 160 -2.21 21.43 2.16
CA PRO A 160 -2.06 20.79 3.47
C PRO A 160 -2.89 19.51 3.53
N ILE A 161 -2.30 18.48 4.13
CA ILE A 161 -2.92 17.17 4.31
C ILE A 161 -3.29 17.02 5.78
N GLY A 162 -4.53 16.62 6.08
CA GLY A 162 -4.97 16.32 7.43
C GLY A 162 -5.07 14.82 7.74
N ARG A 163 -5.03 14.47 9.03
CA ARG A 163 -5.23 13.09 9.50
C ARG A 163 -6.65 12.62 9.16
N GLY A 164 -6.77 11.58 8.34
CA GLY A 164 -8.04 11.07 7.81
C GLY A 164 -8.45 11.63 6.43
N GLN A 165 -7.63 12.53 5.85
CA GLN A 165 -7.77 12.98 4.46
C GLN A 165 -7.29 11.91 3.48
N ARG A 166 -7.75 12.02 2.23
CA ARG A 166 -7.24 11.24 1.09
C ARG A 166 -6.68 12.23 0.08
N GLU A 167 -5.38 12.16 -0.15
CA GLU A 167 -4.68 13.07 -1.06
C GLU A 167 -4.05 12.27 -2.21
N LEU A 168 -4.29 12.69 -3.46
CA LEU A 168 -3.81 12.00 -4.64
C LEU A 168 -2.49 12.61 -5.14
N ILE A 169 -1.43 11.80 -5.19
CA ILE A 169 -0.18 12.18 -5.85
C ILE A 169 -0.21 11.68 -7.29
N ILE A 170 -0.45 12.58 -8.25
CA ILE A 170 -0.48 12.28 -9.68
C ILE A 170 0.68 12.97 -10.40
N GLY A 171 1.19 12.32 -11.45
CA GLY A 171 2.26 12.85 -12.29
C GLY A 171 2.89 11.79 -13.16
N ASP A 172 3.74 12.22 -14.08
CA ASP A 172 4.42 11.33 -15.03
C ASP A 172 5.44 10.40 -14.36
N ARG A 173 5.91 9.42 -15.12
CA ARG A 173 6.97 8.53 -14.67
C ARG A 173 8.21 9.35 -14.28
N GLN A 174 8.84 8.98 -13.17
CA GLN A 174 10.02 9.68 -12.62
C GLN A 174 9.79 11.15 -12.17
N ALA A 175 8.53 11.58 -12.01
CA ALA A 175 8.20 12.91 -11.49
C ALA A 175 8.33 13.07 -9.95
N GLY A 176 9.09 12.20 -9.27
CA GLY A 176 9.31 12.32 -7.82
C GLY A 176 8.17 11.86 -6.91
N LYS A 177 7.10 11.23 -7.43
CA LYS A 177 5.94 10.76 -6.64
C LYS A 177 6.33 9.90 -5.43
N THR A 178 7.18 8.91 -5.65
CA THR A 178 7.67 8.01 -4.59
C THR A 178 8.56 8.76 -3.59
N ALA A 179 9.32 9.77 -4.02
CA ALA A 179 10.15 10.58 -3.12
C ALA A 179 9.27 11.39 -2.14
N ILE A 180 8.19 12.00 -2.62
CA ILE A 180 7.21 12.71 -1.77
C ILE A 180 6.66 11.76 -0.69
N ALA A 181 6.29 10.54 -1.09
CA ALA A 181 5.78 9.52 -0.18
C ALA A 181 6.81 9.09 0.88
N ILE A 182 8.07 8.87 0.48
CA ILE A 182 9.15 8.50 1.40
C ILE A 182 9.41 9.64 2.37
N ASP A 183 9.58 10.87 1.89
CA ASP A 183 9.86 12.05 2.72
C ASP A 183 8.76 12.27 3.76
N THR A 184 7.51 12.04 3.37
CA THR A 184 6.36 12.08 4.28
C THR A 184 6.52 11.05 5.40
N ILE A 185 6.89 9.80 5.10
CA ILE A 185 7.14 8.76 6.12
C ILE A 185 8.32 9.15 7.02
N LEU A 186 9.42 9.65 6.43
CA LEU A 186 10.62 10.04 7.18
C LEU A 186 10.36 11.19 8.16
N ASN A 187 9.54 12.17 7.77
CA ASN A 187 9.17 13.29 8.63
C ASN A 187 8.49 12.83 9.94
N GLN A 188 7.74 11.73 9.88
CA GLN A 188 7.01 11.23 11.05
C GLN A 188 7.92 10.77 12.18
N LYS A 189 9.19 10.42 11.92
CA LYS A 189 10.13 10.03 12.97
C LYS A 189 10.27 11.11 14.03
N GLN A 190 10.49 12.36 13.60
CA GLN A 190 10.67 13.48 14.52
C GLN A 190 9.39 13.78 15.30
N LEU A 191 8.23 13.66 14.65
CA LEU A 191 6.93 13.89 15.30
C LEU A 191 6.59 12.76 16.29
N ASN A 192 6.78 11.51 15.90
CA ASN A 192 6.58 10.33 16.74
C ASN A 192 7.55 10.32 17.94
N SER A 193 8.74 10.91 17.83
CA SER A 193 9.66 11.03 18.96
C SER A 193 9.23 12.07 20.02
N ARG A 194 8.32 12.98 19.66
CA ARG A 194 7.82 14.04 20.55
C ARG A 194 6.56 13.62 21.33
N VAL A 195 5.84 12.59 20.87
CA VAL A 195 4.62 12.11 21.51
C VAL A 195 4.94 11.14 22.64
N THR A 196 4.08 11.12 23.67
CA THR A 196 4.25 10.25 24.84
C THR A 196 3.26 9.08 24.87
N SER A 197 2.13 9.23 24.16
CA SER A 197 1.10 8.21 24.04
C SER A 197 1.15 7.55 22.67
N GLU A 198 0.96 6.23 22.64
CA GLU A 198 0.84 5.48 21.40
C GLU A 198 -0.38 5.91 20.55
N SER A 199 -1.42 6.46 21.18
CA SER A 199 -2.60 6.98 20.49
C SER A 199 -2.27 8.17 19.57
N GLU A 200 -1.20 8.91 19.87
CA GLU A 200 -0.80 10.10 19.11
C GLU A 200 0.20 9.77 17.99
N THR A 201 0.86 8.62 18.08
CA THR A 201 1.81 8.09 17.09
C THR A 201 1.13 7.86 15.75
N LEU A 202 1.79 8.30 14.67
CA LEU A 202 1.37 8.03 13.30
C LEU A 202 2.11 6.80 12.77
N TYR A 203 1.38 5.71 12.57
CA TYR A 203 1.89 4.46 12.00
C TYR A 203 1.75 4.45 10.48
N CYS A 204 2.80 4.05 9.78
CA CYS A 204 2.86 4.12 8.33
C CYS A 204 2.68 2.74 7.70
N VAL A 205 1.92 2.66 6.60
CA VAL A 205 1.80 1.47 5.77
C VAL A 205 2.15 1.86 4.33
N TYR A 206 3.19 1.24 3.78
CA TYR A 206 3.57 1.44 2.39
C TYR A 206 3.24 0.21 1.57
N VAL A 207 2.41 0.37 0.55
CA VAL A 207 1.99 -0.71 -0.34
C VAL A 207 2.64 -0.55 -1.71
N ALA A 208 3.63 -1.38 -1.99
CA ALA A 208 4.30 -1.46 -3.28
C ALA A 208 3.57 -2.45 -4.20
N VAL A 209 2.88 -1.93 -5.24
CA VAL A 209 2.13 -2.72 -6.22
C VAL A 209 2.85 -2.68 -7.57
N GLY A 210 3.17 -3.85 -8.11
CA GLY A 210 3.85 -4.02 -9.40
C GLY A 210 5.16 -3.24 -9.47
N GLN A 211 5.87 -3.06 -8.36
CA GLN A 211 7.21 -2.47 -8.33
C GLN A 211 8.26 -3.54 -8.61
N LYS A 212 9.43 -3.13 -9.11
CA LYS A 212 10.57 -4.04 -9.24
C LYS A 212 11.07 -4.42 -7.84
N ARG A 213 11.50 -5.67 -7.67
CA ARG A 213 12.06 -6.14 -6.39
C ARG A 213 13.25 -5.30 -5.92
N SER A 214 14.09 -4.82 -6.85
CA SER A 214 15.20 -3.92 -6.53
C SER A 214 14.75 -2.57 -5.98
N THR A 215 13.66 -2.00 -6.51
CA THR A 215 13.09 -0.75 -6.02
C THR A 215 12.52 -0.91 -4.62
N VAL A 216 11.84 -2.03 -4.34
CA VAL A 216 11.35 -2.36 -2.99
C VAL A 216 12.52 -2.54 -2.02
N ALA A 217 13.58 -3.23 -2.42
CA ALA A 217 14.77 -3.40 -1.58
C ALA A 217 15.44 -2.05 -1.25
N GLN A 218 15.57 -1.16 -2.24
CA GLN A 218 16.10 0.19 -2.03
C GLN A 218 15.23 1.00 -1.08
N LEU A 219 13.90 0.91 -1.19
CA LEU A 219 12.96 1.55 -0.27
C LEU A 219 13.16 1.05 1.17
N VAL A 220 13.23 -0.28 1.37
CA VAL A 220 13.49 -0.88 2.70
C VAL A 220 14.80 -0.36 3.28
N GLN A 221 15.84 -0.25 2.46
CA GLN A 221 17.13 0.27 2.87
C GLN A 221 17.02 1.73 3.35
N ILE A 222 16.41 2.62 2.55
CA ILE A 222 16.23 4.04 2.90
C ILE A 222 15.46 4.19 4.22
N LEU A 223 14.34 3.47 4.36
CA LEU A 223 13.53 3.52 5.58
C LEU A 223 14.28 2.93 6.79
N SER A 224 15.11 1.91 6.60
CA SER A 224 15.90 1.31 7.68
C SER A 224 17.02 2.25 8.14
N GLU A 225 17.77 2.84 7.21
CA GLU A 225 18.85 3.81 7.51
C GLU A 225 18.31 5.03 8.25
N ALA A 226 17.10 5.47 7.89
CA ALA A 226 16.44 6.57 8.57
C ALA A 226 15.78 6.17 9.91
N ASN A 227 15.74 4.88 10.27
CA ASN A 227 14.97 4.32 11.40
C ASN A 227 13.45 4.60 11.31
N ALA A 228 12.92 4.67 10.09
CA ALA A 228 11.49 4.81 9.84
C ALA A 228 10.74 3.47 9.85
N MET A 229 11.46 2.34 9.76
CA MET A 229 10.86 1.00 9.81
C MET A 229 10.19 0.70 11.16
N GLU A 230 10.62 1.33 12.26
CA GLU A 230 10.08 1.07 13.61
C GLU A 230 8.57 1.35 13.73
N TYR A 231 8.05 2.28 12.94
CA TYR A 231 6.64 2.65 12.89
C TYR A 231 6.01 2.37 11.52
N SER A 232 6.69 1.63 10.65
CA SER A 232 6.23 1.36 9.27
C SER A 232 6.05 -0.12 8.97
N ILE A 233 5.02 -0.44 8.20
CA ILE A 233 4.77 -1.76 7.59
C ILE A 233 4.97 -1.63 6.08
N LEU A 234 5.68 -2.58 5.48
CA LEU A 234 5.82 -2.63 4.02
C LEU A 234 5.07 -3.84 3.45
N VAL A 235 4.07 -3.59 2.59
CA VAL A 235 3.38 -4.63 1.83
C VAL A 235 3.91 -4.60 0.40
N ALA A 236 4.46 -5.71 -0.07
CA ALA A 236 5.05 -5.79 -1.40
C ALA A 236 4.39 -6.88 -2.25
N ALA A 237 3.80 -6.46 -3.36
CA ALA A 237 3.41 -7.32 -4.48
C ALA A 237 4.12 -6.81 -5.72
N THR A 238 5.27 -7.40 -6.02
CA THR A 238 6.19 -7.01 -7.09
C THR A 238 5.67 -7.42 -8.48
N THR A 239 6.34 -6.95 -9.53
CA THR A 239 6.04 -7.35 -10.92
C THR A 239 6.18 -8.86 -11.17
N SER A 240 6.92 -9.57 -10.33
CA SER A 240 7.14 -11.02 -10.45
C SER A 240 6.04 -11.84 -9.77
N ASP A 241 5.22 -11.19 -8.94
CA ASP A 241 4.16 -11.86 -8.20
C ASP A 241 2.91 -12.04 -9.07
N PRO A 242 2.11 -13.09 -8.83
CA PRO A 242 0.84 -13.30 -9.52
C PRO A 242 -0.06 -12.06 -9.47
N ALA A 243 -0.79 -11.83 -10.57
CA ALA A 243 -1.78 -10.76 -10.67
C ALA A 243 -2.73 -10.69 -9.46
N PRO A 244 -3.23 -11.81 -8.91
CA PRO A 244 -4.13 -11.77 -7.76
C PRO A 244 -3.51 -11.17 -6.50
N LEU A 245 -2.20 -11.40 -6.23
CA LEU A 245 -1.51 -10.77 -5.11
C LEU A 245 -1.36 -9.26 -5.34
N GLN A 246 -1.01 -8.84 -6.56
CA GLN A 246 -0.92 -7.40 -6.90
C GLN A 246 -2.26 -6.69 -6.74
N PHE A 247 -3.37 -7.36 -7.09
CA PHE A 247 -4.71 -6.83 -6.86
C PHE A 247 -5.05 -6.73 -5.36
N LEU A 248 -4.67 -7.74 -4.58
CA LEU A 248 -4.99 -7.84 -3.17
C LEU A 248 -4.19 -6.86 -2.28
N ALA A 249 -2.94 -6.55 -2.66
CA ALA A 249 -2.00 -5.80 -1.81
C ALA A 249 -2.57 -4.50 -1.21
N PRO A 250 -3.27 -3.62 -1.96
CA PRO A 250 -3.88 -2.43 -1.36
C PRO A 250 -4.96 -2.73 -0.31
N TYR A 251 -5.75 -3.79 -0.49
CA TYR A 251 -6.74 -4.20 0.50
C TYR A 251 -6.06 -4.73 1.77
N SER A 252 -4.98 -5.49 1.62
CA SER A 252 -4.20 -6.01 2.75
C SER A 252 -3.52 -4.88 3.53
N GLY A 253 -2.90 -3.92 2.82
CA GLY A 253 -2.36 -2.72 3.46
C GLY A 253 -3.44 -1.92 4.18
N CYS A 254 -4.62 -1.77 3.57
CA CYS A 254 -5.76 -1.12 4.22
C CYS A 254 -6.14 -1.82 5.52
N ALA A 255 -6.31 -3.15 5.52
CA ALA A 255 -6.65 -3.91 6.73
C ALA A 255 -5.60 -3.74 7.86
N MET A 256 -4.31 -3.69 7.50
CA MET A 256 -3.22 -3.41 8.45
C MET A 256 -3.27 -1.98 8.98
N GLY A 257 -3.61 -0.98 8.16
CA GLY A 257 -3.80 0.41 8.58
C GLY A 257 -5.05 0.60 9.45
N GLU A 258 -6.15 -0.10 9.12
CA GLU A 258 -7.40 -0.08 9.87
C GLU A 258 -7.24 -0.60 11.29
N TYR A 259 -6.31 -1.53 11.53
CA TYR A 259 -5.94 -1.94 12.89
C TYR A 259 -5.58 -0.74 13.77
N PHE A 260 -4.71 0.16 13.28
CA PHE A 260 -4.30 1.32 14.06
C PHE A 260 -5.46 2.29 14.25
N ARG A 261 -6.21 2.58 13.17
CA ARG A 261 -7.38 3.46 13.20
C ARG A 261 -8.42 3.01 14.24
N ASP A 262 -8.76 1.73 14.23
CA ASP A 262 -9.85 1.19 15.06
C ASP A 262 -9.44 1.03 16.53
N ASN A 263 -8.14 1.04 16.82
CA ASN A 263 -7.58 1.00 18.17
C ASN A 263 -7.19 2.40 18.69
N GLY A 264 -7.75 3.47 18.12
CA GLY A 264 -7.55 4.84 18.60
C GLY A 264 -6.16 5.42 18.33
N MET A 265 -5.43 4.85 17.38
CA MET A 265 -4.13 5.35 16.90
C MET A 265 -4.29 5.99 15.52
N HIS A 266 -3.27 6.70 15.06
CA HIS A 266 -3.27 7.28 13.72
C HIS A 266 -2.55 6.39 12.70
N SER A 267 -3.03 6.38 11.46
CA SER A 267 -2.37 5.67 10.37
C SER A 267 -2.25 6.51 9.10
N LEU A 268 -1.07 6.44 8.48
CA LEU A 268 -0.81 6.89 7.13
C LEU A 268 -0.65 5.67 6.22
N ILE A 269 -1.39 5.61 5.11
CA ILE A 269 -1.22 4.57 4.10
C ILE A 269 -0.85 5.18 2.75
N ILE A 270 0.13 4.58 2.09
CA ILE A 270 0.64 4.98 0.78
C ILE A 270 0.50 3.81 -0.19
N TYR A 271 -0.13 4.07 -1.34
CA TYR A 271 -0.28 3.08 -2.42
C TYR A 271 0.59 3.46 -3.63
N ASP A 272 1.61 2.66 -3.94
CA ASP A 272 2.56 2.87 -5.03
C ASP A 272 2.64 1.64 -5.98
N ASP A 273 1.79 1.51 -7.00
CA ASP A 273 0.77 2.49 -7.42
C ASP A 273 -0.57 1.82 -7.77
N LEU A 274 -1.66 2.59 -7.62
CA LEU A 274 -3.02 2.10 -7.91
C LEU A 274 -3.29 1.94 -9.40
N SER A 275 -2.51 2.58 -10.27
CA SER A 275 -2.64 2.40 -11.73
C SER A 275 -2.28 0.98 -12.15
N LYS A 276 -1.22 0.41 -11.58
CA LYS A 276 -0.83 -1.01 -11.76
C LYS A 276 -1.88 -1.94 -11.17
N GLN A 277 -2.44 -1.62 -10.00
CA GLN A 277 -3.55 -2.39 -9.44
C GLN A 277 -4.74 -2.42 -10.41
N ALA A 278 -5.08 -1.29 -11.04
CA ALA A 278 -6.18 -1.22 -12.02
C ALA A 278 -5.90 -2.05 -13.28
N VAL A 279 -4.67 -2.00 -13.81
CA VAL A 279 -4.23 -2.86 -14.94
C VAL A 279 -4.37 -4.34 -14.61
N VAL A 280 -3.97 -4.73 -13.39
CA VAL A 280 -4.08 -6.09 -12.87
C VAL A 280 -5.54 -6.51 -12.69
N TYR A 281 -6.37 -5.66 -12.10
CA TYR A 281 -7.80 -5.91 -11.94
C TYR A 281 -8.51 -6.12 -13.28
N ARG A 282 -8.12 -5.34 -14.30
CA ARG A 282 -8.58 -5.54 -15.67
C ARG A 282 -8.18 -6.91 -16.22
N LYS A 283 -6.92 -7.31 -16.05
CA LYS A 283 -6.43 -8.64 -16.46
C LYS A 283 -7.25 -9.75 -15.78
N MET A 284 -7.47 -9.66 -14.48
CA MET A 284 -8.29 -10.63 -13.73
C MET A 284 -9.74 -10.66 -14.21
N SER A 285 -10.35 -9.50 -14.46
CA SER A 285 -11.73 -9.42 -14.94
C SER A 285 -11.91 -10.10 -16.30
N LEU A 286 -10.94 -9.93 -17.20
CA LEU A 286 -10.93 -10.59 -18.52
C LEU A 286 -10.75 -12.10 -18.41
N LEU A 287 -9.86 -12.57 -17.53
CA LEU A 287 -9.66 -14.00 -17.28
C LEU A 287 -10.92 -14.66 -16.70
N LEU A 288 -11.68 -13.92 -15.89
CA LEU A 288 -12.99 -14.33 -15.37
C LEU A 288 -14.12 -14.14 -16.39
N ARG A 289 -13.81 -13.79 -17.65
CA ARG A 289 -14.77 -13.56 -18.75
C ARG A 289 -15.85 -12.53 -18.41
N ARG A 290 -15.53 -11.55 -17.56
CA ARG A 290 -16.43 -10.42 -17.29
C ARG A 290 -16.41 -9.46 -18.49
N PRO A 291 -17.57 -8.94 -18.92
CA PRO A 291 -17.60 -7.96 -20.02
C PRO A 291 -16.75 -6.71 -19.70
N PRO A 292 -15.91 -6.22 -20.63
CA PRO A 292 -15.14 -5.00 -20.43
C PRO A 292 -16.02 -3.73 -20.51
N GLY A 293 -15.61 -2.68 -19.79
CA GLY A 293 -16.30 -1.37 -19.74
C GLY A 293 -15.56 -0.24 -20.48
N LEU A 294 -16.00 1.01 -20.28
CA LEU A 294 -15.74 2.24 -21.07
C LEU A 294 -14.26 2.69 -21.29
N TYR A 295 -13.24 1.96 -20.82
CA TYR A 295 -11.83 2.37 -20.91
C TYR A 295 -11.14 2.03 -22.25
N ASP A 296 -11.88 1.55 -23.25
CA ASP A 296 -11.36 1.20 -24.59
C ASP A 296 -11.56 2.32 -25.65
N SER A 297 -11.78 3.57 -25.25
CA SER A 297 -12.03 4.68 -26.17
C SER A 297 -10.83 5.63 -26.32
N PRO A 298 -10.23 5.81 -27.51
CA PRO A 298 -9.08 6.70 -27.80
C PRO A 298 -9.41 8.21 -27.79
N LYS A 299 -10.35 8.65 -26.94
CA LYS A 299 -10.82 10.05 -26.90
C LYS A 299 -9.95 11.01 -26.07
N LEU A 300 -8.96 10.51 -25.32
CA LEU A 300 -8.19 11.35 -24.39
C LEU A 300 -6.94 12.00 -25.02
N GLU A 301 -6.47 11.54 -26.17
CA GLU A 301 -5.26 12.08 -26.81
C GLU A 301 -5.51 13.38 -27.62
N LEU A 302 -6.76 13.75 -27.87
CA LEU A 302 -7.12 14.90 -28.73
C LEU A 302 -7.28 16.23 -27.99
N THR A 303 -7.31 16.23 -26.65
CA THR A 303 -7.55 17.47 -25.86
C THR A 303 -6.25 18.12 -25.38
N GLN A 304 -5.17 17.35 -25.18
CA GLN A 304 -3.89 17.87 -24.67
C GLN A 304 -3.08 18.69 -25.69
N TYR A 305 -3.42 18.66 -26.98
CA TYR A 305 -2.72 19.48 -27.99
C TYR A 305 -3.22 20.94 -28.03
N ARG A 306 -4.43 21.23 -27.52
CA ARG A 306 -5.06 22.55 -27.65
C ARG A 306 -4.76 23.54 -26.52
N GLU A 307 -4.22 23.10 -25.38
CA GLU A 307 -3.89 24.00 -24.26
C GLU A 307 -2.44 24.53 -24.32
N VAL A 308 -1.52 23.78 -24.93
CA VAL A 308 -0.09 24.14 -24.98
C VAL A 308 0.20 25.30 -25.96
N ALA A 309 -0.71 25.59 -26.89
CA ALA A 309 -0.54 26.66 -27.87
C ALA A 309 -0.95 28.07 -27.39
N ALA A 310 -1.54 28.21 -26.20
CA ALA A 310 -2.23 29.45 -25.82
C ALA A 310 -1.47 30.39 -24.87
N PHE A 311 -0.30 30.03 -24.35
CA PHE A 311 0.35 30.80 -23.26
C PHE A 311 1.80 31.22 -23.48
N ALA A 312 2.28 31.22 -24.72
CA ALA A 312 3.63 31.68 -25.02
C ALA A 312 3.63 32.57 -26.27
N GLN A 313 3.14 33.82 -26.16
CA GLN A 313 3.52 34.93 -27.08
C GLN A 313 2.83 36.28 -26.81
N PHE A 314 2.93 36.83 -25.60
CA PHE A 314 2.73 38.27 -25.44
C PHE A 314 3.80 38.88 -24.55
N GLY A 315 4.88 39.31 -25.22
CA GLY A 315 5.87 40.20 -24.65
C GLY A 315 5.86 41.52 -25.44
N SER A 316 5.59 42.61 -24.74
CA SER A 316 6.09 43.94 -25.08
C SER A 316 5.88 44.87 -23.89
N ASP A 317 6.98 45.42 -23.39
CA ASP A 317 7.14 46.48 -22.38
C ASP A 317 6.31 46.35 -21.09
N LEU A 318 6.93 45.66 -20.13
CA LEU A 318 6.42 45.50 -18.77
C LEU A 318 6.83 46.72 -17.95
N ASP A 319 5.85 47.37 -17.32
CA ASP A 319 6.07 48.45 -16.37
C ASP A 319 6.86 47.97 -15.12
N ALA A 320 7.42 48.90 -14.34
CA ALA A 320 8.26 48.58 -13.20
C ALA A 320 7.55 47.71 -12.14
N ALA A 321 6.22 47.87 -12.00
CA ALA A 321 5.40 47.07 -11.11
C ALA A 321 5.30 45.62 -11.58
N THR A 322 5.10 45.39 -12.88
CA THR A 322 5.03 44.04 -13.44
C THR A 322 6.41 43.37 -13.44
N GLN A 323 7.49 44.11 -13.67
CA GLN A 323 8.85 43.57 -13.52
C GLN A 323 9.15 43.16 -12.08
N ALA A 324 8.75 43.96 -11.08
CA ALA A 324 8.90 43.60 -9.67
C ALA A 324 8.08 42.36 -9.31
N LEU A 325 6.83 42.26 -9.80
CA LEU A 325 5.97 41.09 -9.62
C LEU A 325 6.59 39.82 -10.25
N LEU A 326 7.12 39.92 -11.47
CA LEU A 326 7.79 38.80 -12.14
C LEU A 326 9.07 38.38 -11.41
N ASN A 327 9.90 39.34 -11.01
CA ASN A 327 11.12 39.09 -10.25
C ASN A 327 10.83 38.43 -8.90
N ARG A 328 9.74 38.83 -8.23
CA ARG A 328 9.27 38.18 -7.02
C ARG A 328 8.70 36.80 -7.32
N GLY A 329 7.90 36.65 -8.36
CA GLY A 329 7.35 35.38 -8.82
C GLY A 329 8.43 34.32 -9.04
N VAL A 330 9.52 34.68 -9.73
CA VAL A 330 10.67 33.78 -9.96
C VAL A 330 11.37 33.40 -8.64
N ARG A 331 11.43 34.29 -7.65
CA ARG A 331 12.00 33.94 -6.33
C ARG A 331 11.08 33.01 -5.54
N LEU A 332 9.76 33.26 -5.59
CA LEU A 332 8.77 32.45 -4.90
C LEU A 332 8.69 31.01 -5.46
N THR A 333 9.08 30.77 -6.72
CA THR A 333 9.19 29.41 -7.26
C THR A 333 10.44 28.66 -6.79
N GLU A 334 11.49 29.37 -6.34
CA GLU A 334 12.69 28.76 -5.75
C GLU A 334 12.46 28.33 -4.30
N VAL A 335 11.70 29.10 -3.53
CA VAL A 335 11.43 28.86 -2.09
C VAL A 335 10.91 27.45 -1.77
N PRO A 336 9.93 26.86 -2.50
CA PRO A 336 9.42 25.52 -2.19
C PRO A 336 10.37 24.39 -2.63
N LYS A 337 11.45 24.67 -3.38
CA LYS A 337 12.42 23.64 -3.77
C LYS A 337 13.10 23.06 -2.52
N GLN A 338 13.30 21.75 -2.55
CA GLN A 338 13.82 21.01 -1.42
C GLN A 338 14.54 19.75 -1.93
N PRO A 339 15.71 19.37 -1.37
CA PRO A 339 16.33 18.10 -1.70
C PRO A 339 15.50 16.92 -1.18
N GLN A 340 15.59 15.78 -1.87
CA GLN A 340 14.92 14.54 -1.47
C GLN A 340 15.52 14.01 -0.16
N TYR A 341 14.72 13.32 0.65
CA TYR A 341 15.12 12.68 1.91
C TYR A 341 15.57 13.66 2.99
N ALA A 342 15.16 14.92 2.86
CA ALA A 342 15.47 15.98 3.81
C ALA A 342 14.19 16.73 4.24
N PRO A 343 13.23 16.05 4.90
CA PRO A 343 12.02 16.70 5.40
C PRO A 343 12.39 17.84 6.37
N LEU A 344 11.66 18.95 6.29
CA LEU A 344 11.90 20.14 7.08
C LEU A 344 10.83 20.26 8.19
N PRO A 345 11.22 20.42 9.46
CA PRO A 345 10.27 20.64 10.55
C PRO A 345 9.37 21.86 10.31
N ILE A 346 8.11 21.79 10.74
CA ILE A 346 7.10 22.82 10.49
C ILE A 346 7.55 24.20 10.97
N GLU A 347 8.24 24.29 12.12
CA GLU A 347 8.77 25.54 12.65
C GLU A 347 9.72 26.25 11.66
N LYS A 348 10.55 25.50 10.94
CA LYS A 348 11.46 26.04 9.92
C LYS A 348 10.72 26.36 8.63
N GLN A 349 9.74 25.54 8.24
CA GLN A 349 8.91 25.83 7.07
C GLN A 349 8.18 27.17 7.23
N ILE A 350 7.55 27.40 8.40
CA ILE A 350 6.84 28.65 8.70
C ILE A 350 7.78 29.86 8.57
N ILE A 351 9.00 29.79 9.11
CA ILE A 351 9.98 30.88 9.01
C ILE A 351 10.35 31.15 7.55
N VAL A 352 10.62 30.10 6.76
CA VAL A 352 10.99 30.22 5.34
C VAL A 352 9.85 30.83 4.53
N ILE A 353 8.61 30.34 4.72
CA ILE A 353 7.44 30.86 4.01
C ILE A 353 7.12 32.30 4.46
N TYR A 354 7.24 32.60 5.75
CA TYR A 354 7.06 33.96 6.26
C TYR A 354 8.07 34.93 5.63
N ALA A 355 9.35 34.54 5.53
CA ALA A 355 10.38 35.34 4.88
C ALA A 355 10.05 35.60 3.40
N ALA A 356 9.53 34.59 2.69
CA ALA A 356 9.13 34.70 1.30
C ALA A 356 7.90 35.60 1.10
N VAL A 357 6.88 35.48 1.96
CA VAL A 357 5.64 36.27 1.88
C VAL A 357 5.89 37.74 2.23
N ASN A 358 6.77 38.02 3.20
CA ASN A 358 7.10 39.38 3.64
C ASN A 358 8.29 40.00 2.89
N GLU A 359 8.60 39.53 1.68
CA GLU A 359 9.56 40.16 0.75
C GLU A 359 11.02 40.20 1.24
N PHE A 360 11.35 39.45 2.29
CA PHE A 360 12.74 39.36 2.76
C PHE A 360 13.65 38.64 1.75
N CYS A 361 13.09 37.75 0.93
CA CYS A 361 13.80 37.05 -0.13
C CYS A 361 14.09 37.94 -1.37
N ASP A 362 13.43 39.09 -1.52
CA ASP A 362 13.51 39.90 -2.75
C ASP A 362 14.91 40.52 -2.95
N ARG A 363 15.62 40.75 -1.85
CA ARG A 363 17.00 41.29 -1.83
C ARG A 363 18.06 40.20 -2.03
N MET A 364 17.68 38.93 -2.04
CA MET A 364 18.62 37.83 -2.19
C MET A 364 18.86 37.51 -3.68
N PRO A 365 20.10 37.13 -4.05
CA PRO A 365 20.37 36.49 -5.34
C PRO A 365 19.60 35.18 -5.45
N LEU A 366 19.01 34.90 -6.61
CA LEU A 366 18.18 33.71 -6.87
C LEU A 366 18.90 32.39 -6.48
N GLU A 367 20.18 32.29 -6.82
CA GLU A 367 21.03 31.12 -6.55
C GLU A 367 21.23 30.80 -5.07
N LYS A 368 20.86 31.71 -4.17
CA LYS A 368 21.02 31.56 -2.72
C LYS A 368 19.71 31.27 -1.98
N ILE A 369 18.59 31.12 -2.70
CA ILE A 369 17.26 30.93 -2.10
C ILE A 369 16.92 29.45 -1.88
N SER A 370 17.34 28.57 -2.78
CA SER A 370 16.98 27.13 -2.77
C SER A 370 17.98 26.21 -2.08
#